data_AF-A0A918JTD6-F1
#
_entry.id   AF-A0A918JTD6-F1
#
_cell.length_a   1.000
_cell.length_b   1.000
_cell.length_c   1.000
_cell.angle_alpha   90.00
_cell.angle_beta   90.00
_cell.angle_gamma   90.00
#
_symmetry.space_group_name_H-M   'P 1'
#
loop_
_entity.id
_entity.type
_entity.pdbx_description
1 polymer ?
#
loop_
_entity_poly.entity_id
_entity_poly.type
_entity_poly.pdbx_seq_one_letter_code
_entity_poly.pdbx_strand_id
1 'polypeptide(L)'
;MKYINLFFLFIITVFLSCKSSKQDIEIEQIETAREVMFRMKYDETLKKHRIHFIHIPIEFIMKNNLVLRQTIDEIRYEYLPDSLERKGITPLYSIINNNKLTKTYQFDEIFLFGKEIKKFLIETRHYAKDTIHFNDAYFKPYIDEMIENKTDTLLVGSFSDFKIKHSKLTNSLLSEDQIVIFVDNLGKEIKNSEGENVRLALKIELPIKF
;
A
#
# COMPACT_ATOMS: atom_id res chain seq x y z
N MET A 1 16.31 52.16 22.72
CA MET A 1 16.28 51.13 21.66
C MET A 1 16.92 49.80 22.11
N LYS A 2 16.52 49.23 23.26
CA LYS A 2 17.00 47.89 23.72
C LYS A 2 15.87 46.89 23.93
N TYR A 3 14.64 47.36 24.13
CA TYR A 3 13.46 46.52 24.33
C TYR A 3 12.83 45.96 23.04
N ILE A 4 13.11 46.59 21.88
CA ILE A 4 12.61 46.12 20.57
C ILE A 4 13.27 44.78 20.18
N ASN A 5 14.54 44.57 20.55
CA ASN A 5 15.25 43.31 20.28
C ASN A 5 14.80 42.14 21.16
N LEU A 6 14.28 42.39 22.37
CA LEU A 6 13.82 41.33 23.27
C LEU A 6 12.44 40.79 22.85
N PHE A 7 11.59 41.65 22.30
CA PHE A 7 10.27 41.27 21.79
C PHE A 7 10.37 40.39 20.54
N PHE A 8 11.33 40.69 19.65
CA PHE A 8 11.59 39.88 18.45
C PHE A 8 12.09 38.47 18.80
N LEU A 9 12.90 38.33 19.86
CA LEU A 9 13.43 37.04 20.31
C LEU A 9 12.32 36.13 20.88
N PHE A 10 11.33 36.72 21.57
CA PHE A 10 10.20 35.99 22.13
C PHE A 10 9.24 35.47 21.04
N ILE A 11 9.02 36.26 19.98
CA ILE A 11 8.18 35.86 18.84
C ILE A 11 8.79 34.66 18.10
N ILE A 12 10.11 34.62 17.92
CA ILE A 12 10.79 33.52 17.22
C ILE A 12 10.65 32.19 17.99
N THR A 13 10.62 32.20 19.33
CA THR A 13 10.43 30.98 20.12
C THR A 13 9.00 30.44 20.10
N VAL A 14 7.98 31.29 19.90
CA VAL A 14 6.58 30.86 19.84
C VAL A 14 6.26 30.11 18.55
N PHE A 15 6.89 30.48 17.41
CA PHE A 15 6.67 29.79 16.13
C PHE A 15 7.38 28.43 16.01
N LEU A 16 8.38 28.13 16.84
CA LEU A 16 9.05 26.82 16.86
C LEU A 16 8.29 25.74 17.66
N SER A 17 7.20 26.11 18.36
CA SER A 17 6.39 25.16 19.16
C SER A 17 5.13 24.66 18.44
N CYS A 18 4.97 24.91 17.14
CA CYS A 18 3.93 24.26 16.36
C CYS A 18 4.32 22.79 16.08
N LYS A 19 4.28 21.96 17.13
CA LYS A 19 4.46 20.52 17.02
C LYS A 19 3.20 19.93 16.41
N SER A 20 3.38 19.37 15.21
CA SER A 20 2.56 18.34 14.55
C SER A 20 1.45 17.79 15.45
N SER A 21 0.19 18.01 15.05
CA SER A 21 -0.94 17.32 15.65
C SER A 21 -0.66 15.83 15.59
N LYS A 22 -0.44 15.22 16.76
CA LYS A 22 -0.13 13.80 16.88
C LYS A 22 -1.30 13.02 16.27
N GLN A 23 -1.10 12.41 15.10
CA GLN A 23 -2.16 11.67 14.43
C GLN A 23 -2.60 10.47 15.28
N ASP A 24 -3.91 10.26 15.38
CA ASP A 24 -4.52 9.19 16.19
C ASP A 24 -4.13 7.81 15.70
N ILE A 25 -4.02 7.66 14.38
CA ILE A 25 -3.44 6.49 13.71
C ILE A 25 -2.19 6.95 12.96
N GLU A 26 -1.07 6.28 13.21
CA GLU A 26 0.19 6.45 12.51
C GLU A 26 0.41 5.25 11.59
N ILE A 27 0.78 5.49 10.34
CA ILE A 27 0.96 4.44 9.34
C ILE A 27 2.30 4.64 8.65
N GLU A 28 3.07 3.57 8.57
CA GLU A 28 4.40 3.58 7.97
C GLU A 28 4.56 2.35 7.06
N GLN A 29 4.89 2.59 5.79
CA GLN A 29 5.37 1.54 4.91
C GLN A 29 6.78 1.14 5.32
N ILE A 30 7.00 -0.16 5.52
CA ILE A 30 8.26 -0.73 5.96
C ILE A 30 8.88 -1.60 4.87
N GLU A 31 10.19 -1.85 4.98
CA GLU A 31 10.87 -2.77 4.08
C GLU A 31 10.36 -4.20 4.27
N THR A 32 10.21 -4.92 3.16
CA THR A 32 9.73 -6.29 3.13
C THR A 32 10.85 -7.23 2.69
N ALA A 33 11.02 -8.32 3.43
CA ALA A 33 11.91 -9.42 3.03
C ALA A 33 11.24 -10.39 2.03
N ARG A 34 9.97 -10.14 1.67
CA ARG A 34 9.22 -11.00 0.75
C ARG A 34 9.65 -10.76 -0.68
N GLU A 35 9.57 -11.82 -1.46
CA GLU A 35 10.00 -11.82 -2.85
C GLU A 35 8.89 -11.32 -3.78
N VAL A 36 9.30 -10.66 -4.85
CA VAL A 36 8.41 -10.35 -5.98
C VAL A 36 8.19 -11.65 -6.75
N MET A 37 6.94 -11.89 -7.16
CA MET A 37 6.56 -13.11 -7.87
C MET A 37 6.01 -12.77 -9.25
N PHE A 38 6.58 -13.40 -10.26
CA PHE A 38 6.05 -13.41 -11.61
C PHE A 38 5.20 -14.65 -11.82
N ARG A 39 4.05 -14.47 -12.47
CA ARG A 39 3.21 -15.57 -12.91
C ARG A 39 3.03 -15.52 -14.41
N MET A 40 3.33 -16.61 -15.09
CA MET A 40 3.20 -16.78 -16.53
C MET A 40 1.83 -17.35 -16.91
N LYS A 41 1.37 -17.02 -18.10
CA LYS A 41 0.35 -17.80 -18.81
C LYS A 41 0.68 -17.94 -20.28
N TYR A 42 0.10 -18.93 -20.92
CA TYR A 42 0.05 -18.98 -22.38
C TYR A 42 -1.04 -18.03 -22.90
N ASP A 43 -0.68 -17.17 -23.85
CA ASP A 43 -1.63 -16.30 -24.56
C ASP A 43 -2.05 -16.97 -25.86
N GLU A 44 -3.32 -17.38 -25.93
CA GLU A 44 -3.85 -18.07 -27.10
C GLU A 44 -3.92 -17.20 -28.35
N THR A 45 -4.12 -15.89 -28.19
CA THR A 45 -4.22 -14.95 -29.32
C THR A 45 -2.85 -14.70 -29.94
N LEU A 46 -1.83 -14.55 -29.10
CA LEU A 46 -0.45 -14.30 -29.52
C LEU A 46 0.36 -15.58 -29.75
N LYS A 47 -0.20 -16.75 -29.39
CA LYS A 47 0.44 -18.07 -29.46
C LYS A 47 1.82 -18.10 -28.80
N LYS A 48 1.95 -17.47 -27.63
CA LYS A 48 3.20 -17.42 -26.86
C LYS A 48 2.95 -17.31 -25.36
N HIS A 49 3.93 -17.72 -24.56
CA HIS A 49 3.94 -17.44 -23.14
C HIS A 49 4.21 -15.97 -22.85
N ARG A 50 3.58 -15.43 -21.80
CA ARG A 50 3.82 -14.08 -21.28
C ARG A 50 3.67 -14.03 -19.78
N ILE A 51 4.30 -13.05 -19.15
CA ILE A 51 4.01 -12.69 -17.76
C ILE A 51 2.56 -12.20 -17.69
N HIS A 52 1.72 -12.94 -16.97
CA HIS A 52 0.34 -12.61 -16.72
C HIS A 52 0.18 -11.65 -15.54
N PHE A 53 0.89 -11.95 -14.45
CA PHE A 53 0.85 -11.18 -13.21
C PHE A 53 2.25 -10.92 -12.68
N ILE A 54 2.40 -9.74 -12.09
CA ILE A 54 3.51 -9.39 -11.22
C ILE A 54 2.92 -9.07 -9.85
N HIS A 55 3.34 -9.84 -8.85
CA HIS A 55 2.93 -9.66 -7.47
C HIS A 55 4.03 -8.97 -6.70
N ILE A 56 3.74 -7.76 -6.21
CA ILE A 56 4.66 -6.97 -5.42
C ILE A 56 4.17 -6.98 -3.96
N PRO A 57 4.96 -7.47 -3.00
CA PRO A 57 4.60 -7.43 -1.60
C PRO A 57 4.81 -6.01 -1.06
N ILE A 58 3.77 -5.42 -0.46
CA ILE A 58 3.84 -4.13 0.22
C ILE A 58 3.51 -4.35 1.70
N GLU A 59 4.49 -4.10 2.58
CA GLU A 59 4.31 -4.20 4.02
C GLU A 59 4.22 -2.83 4.68
N PHE A 60 3.32 -2.70 5.66
CA PHE A 60 3.19 -1.49 6.46
C PHE A 60 2.80 -1.82 7.89
N ILE A 61 3.11 -0.91 8.81
CA ILE A 61 2.68 -0.96 10.19
C ILE A 61 1.62 0.11 10.41
N MET A 62 0.56 -0.24 11.14
CA MET A 62 -0.39 0.71 11.67
C MET A 62 -0.29 0.72 13.19
N LYS A 63 -0.23 1.93 13.75
CA LYS A 63 -0.09 2.16 15.17
C LYS A 63 -1.23 3.04 15.65
N ASN A 64 -1.97 2.55 16.64
CA ASN A 64 -2.98 3.33 17.32
C ASN A 64 -2.35 4.12 18.46
N ASN A 65 -2.23 5.43 18.27
CA ASN A 65 -1.68 6.34 19.29
C ASN A 65 -2.69 6.67 20.39
N LEU A 66 -3.97 6.30 20.24
CA LEU A 66 -5.00 6.49 21.26
C LEU A 66 -5.00 5.37 22.30
N VAL A 67 -5.69 5.61 23.41
CA VAL A 67 -6.01 4.59 24.42
C VAL A 67 -7.24 3.78 24.01
N LEU A 68 -8.12 4.37 23.22
CA LEU A 68 -9.33 3.73 22.75
C LEU A 68 -9.05 2.85 21.54
N ARG A 69 -9.82 1.78 21.39
CA ARG A 69 -9.85 0.95 20.18
C ARG A 69 -10.25 1.82 18.98
N GLN A 70 -9.66 1.54 17.83
CA GLN A 70 -10.03 2.11 16.53
C GLN A 70 -10.51 0.98 15.62
N THR A 71 -11.56 1.26 14.85
CA THR A 71 -12.08 0.35 13.82
C THR A 71 -11.61 0.84 12.46
N ILE A 72 -11.11 -0.09 11.66
CA ILE A 72 -10.67 0.15 10.29
C ILE A 72 -11.73 -0.50 9.40
N ASP A 73 -12.45 0.33 8.65
CA ASP A 73 -13.58 -0.09 7.82
C ASP A 73 -13.11 -0.77 6.54
N GLU A 74 -12.03 -0.25 5.95
CA GLU A 74 -11.50 -0.74 4.69
C GLU A 74 -10.00 -0.42 4.59
N ILE A 75 -9.25 -1.36 4.02
CA ILE A 75 -7.90 -1.13 3.51
C ILE A 75 -7.88 -1.57 2.05
N ARG A 76 -7.60 -0.63 1.15
CA ARG A 76 -7.59 -0.84 -0.30
C ARG A 76 -6.24 -0.47 -0.89
N TYR A 77 -5.81 -1.24 -1.87
CA TYR A 77 -4.76 -0.82 -2.80
C TYR A 77 -5.43 -0.24 -4.04
N GLU A 78 -5.16 1.03 -4.33
CA GLU A 78 -5.67 1.71 -5.53
C GLU A 78 -4.61 1.72 -6.60
N TYR A 79 -4.94 1.10 -7.74
CA TYR A 79 -4.13 1.15 -8.93
C TYR A 79 -4.50 2.39 -9.75
N LEU A 80 -3.60 3.36 -9.88
CA LEU A 80 -3.87 4.63 -10.55
C LEU A 80 -3.15 4.71 -11.91
N PRO A 81 -3.72 5.44 -12.90
CA PRO A 81 -4.97 6.21 -12.84
C PRO A 81 -6.25 5.37 -13.02
N ASP A 82 -6.14 4.13 -13.54
CA ASP A 82 -7.29 3.33 -13.98
C ASP A 82 -7.89 2.42 -12.86
N SER A 83 -8.19 3.00 -11.70
CA SER A 83 -8.68 2.24 -10.53
C SER A 83 -10.03 1.56 -10.78
N LEU A 84 -10.85 2.13 -11.68
CA LEU A 84 -12.18 1.63 -12.03
C LEU A 84 -12.16 0.41 -12.98
N GLU A 85 -11.10 0.23 -13.78
CA GLU A 85 -11.00 -0.90 -14.71
C GLU A 85 -10.51 -2.18 -14.04
N ARG A 86 -9.79 -2.06 -12.90
CA ARG A 86 -9.18 -3.19 -12.21
C ARG A 86 -10.17 -3.82 -11.21
N LYS A 87 -11.02 -4.71 -11.72
CA LYS A 87 -12.05 -5.44 -10.95
C LYS A 87 -11.50 -6.50 -9.96
N GLY A 88 -10.20 -6.48 -9.65
CA GLY A 88 -9.56 -7.45 -8.77
C GLY A 88 -9.41 -6.91 -7.35
N ILE A 89 -9.97 -7.63 -6.36
CA ILE A 89 -9.66 -7.37 -4.95
C ILE A 89 -8.21 -7.81 -4.71
N THR A 90 -7.35 -6.86 -4.35
CA THR A 90 -5.98 -7.15 -3.94
C THR A 90 -6.01 -7.91 -2.60
N PRO A 91 -5.39 -9.10 -2.50
CA PRO A 91 -5.31 -9.80 -1.23
C PRO A 91 -4.65 -8.94 -0.14
N LEU A 92 -5.36 -8.80 0.98
CA LEU A 92 -4.88 -8.19 2.21
C LEU A 92 -4.62 -9.28 3.25
N TYR A 93 -3.53 -9.15 3.98
CA TYR A 93 -3.16 -10.04 5.06
C TYR A 93 -2.79 -9.23 6.29
N SER A 94 -3.28 -9.64 7.44
CA SER A 94 -2.72 -9.22 8.73
C SER A 94 -1.57 -10.17 9.08
N ILE A 95 -0.42 -9.61 9.44
CA ILE A 95 0.71 -10.40 9.93
C ILE A 95 0.55 -10.52 11.44
N ILE A 96 0.34 -11.74 11.90
CA ILE A 96 0.24 -12.07 13.33
C ILE A 96 1.59 -12.64 13.79
N ASN A 97 1.89 -12.43 15.07
CA ASN A 97 3.05 -12.97 15.82
C ASN A 97 3.71 -14.20 15.17
N ASN A 98 5.04 -14.16 15.04
CA ASN A 98 5.88 -15.15 14.35
C ASN A 98 5.74 -15.19 12.82
N ASN A 99 5.51 -14.04 12.16
CA ASN A 99 5.41 -13.91 10.70
C ASN A 99 4.30 -14.75 10.04
N LYS A 100 3.32 -15.22 10.83
CA LYS A 100 2.19 -15.98 10.27
C LYS A 100 1.22 -15.01 9.61
N LEU A 101 0.94 -15.25 8.34
CA LEU A 101 -0.08 -14.51 7.60
C LEU A 101 -1.46 -15.06 7.95
N THR A 102 -2.34 -14.19 8.43
CA THR A 102 -3.78 -14.44 8.47
C THR A 102 -4.42 -13.64 7.36
N LYS A 103 -5.14 -14.33 6.49
CA LYS A 103 -5.91 -13.67 5.43
C LYS A 103 -7.00 -12.82 6.09
N THR A 104 -7.06 -11.56 5.69
CA THR A 104 -8.08 -10.63 6.13
C THR A 104 -8.71 -10.05 4.87
N TYR A 105 -10.01 -10.20 4.71
CA TYR A 105 -10.69 -9.63 3.56
C TYR A 105 -10.77 -8.11 3.69
N GLN A 106 -10.81 -7.42 2.55
CA GLN A 106 -10.84 -5.95 2.45
C GLN A 106 -11.94 -5.29 3.29
N PHE A 107 -13.01 -6.04 3.60
CA PHE A 107 -14.18 -5.59 4.37
C PHE A 107 -14.36 -6.33 5.70
N ASP A 108 -13.38 -7.15 6.11
CA ASP A 108 -13.42 -7.73 7.44
C ASP A 108 -13.23 -6.62 8.47
N GLU A 109 -13.92 -6.70 9.62
CA GLU A 109 -13.71 -5.76 10.71
C GLU A 109 -12.27 -5.87 11.23
N ILE A 110 -11.45 -4.91 10.84
CA ILE A 110 -10.10 -4.77 11.35
C ILE A 110 -10.17 -3.80 12.53
N PHE A 111 -9.58 -4.20 13.66
CA PHE A 111 -9.43 -3.30 14.80
C PHE A 111 -7.99 -3.21 15.24
N LEU A 112 -7.68 -2.03 15.79
CA LEU A 112 -6.45 -1.72 16.52
C LEU A 112 -6.84 -1.33 17.94
N PHE A 113 -6.50 -2.14 18.92
CA PHE A 113 -6.62 -1.78 20.32
C PHE A 113 -5.77 -0.54 20.65
N GLY A 114 -6.08 0.11 21.77
CA GLY A 114 -5.31 1.25 22.22
C GLY A 114 -3.83 0.90 22.37
N LYS A 115 -2.95 1.73 21.81
CA LYS A 115 -1.49 1.53 21.79
C LYS A 115 -1.02 0.29 21.02
N GLU A 116 -1.90 -0.42 20.31
CA GLU A 116 -1.51 -1.56 19.49
C GLU A 116 -0.71 -1.10 18.25
N ILE A 117 0.28 -1.92 17.89
CA ILE A 117 0.96 -1.86 16.60
C ILE A 117 0.65 -3.18 15.89
N LYS A 118 0.11 -3.08 14.67
CA LYS A 118 -0.19 -4.25 13.84
C LYS A 118 0.48 -4.09 12.48
N LYS A 119 1.06 -5.19 11.99
CA LYS A 119 1.71 -5.26 10.68
C LYS A 119 0.75 -5.85 9.65
N PHE A 120 0.77 -5.29 8.46
CA PHE A 120 -0.07 -5.69 7.34
C PHE A 120 0.79 -5.96 6.11
N LEU A 121 0.27 -6.81 5.24
CA LEU A 121 0.81 -7.12 3.92
C LEU A 121 -0.30 -6.98 2.89
N ILE A 122 -0.03 -6.23 1.84
CA ILE A 122 -0.82 -6.22 0.62
C ILE A 122 0.02 -6.93 -0.45
N GLU A 123 -0.54 -7.94 -1.10
CA GLU A 123 0.08 -8.58 -2.26
C GLU A 123 -0.57 -8.03 -3.53
N THR A 124 0.10 -7.06 -4.18
CA THR A 124 -0.45 -6.45 -5.39
C THR A 124 -0.59 -7.47 -6.52
N ARG A 125 -1.35 -7.11 -7.55
CA ARG A 125 -1.53 -7.92 -8.76
C ARG A 125 -1.52 -7.01 -9.97
N HIS A 126 -0.33 -6.71 -10.47
CA HIS A 126 -0.17 -5.96 -11.72
C HIS A 126 -0.34 -6.90 -12.92
N TYR A 127 -1.06 -6.46 -13.93
CA TYR A 127 -1.46 -7.26 -15.09
C TYR A 127 -0.48 -7.09 -16.24
N ALA A 128 -0.48 -8.05 -17.18
CA ALA A 128 0.25 -7.93 -18.45
C ALA A 128 -0.03 -6.64 -19.25
N LYS A 129 -1.22 -6.02 -19.07
CA LYS A 129 -1.54 -4.72 -19.70
C LYS A 129 -0.67 -3.60 -19.13
N ASP A 130 -0.32 -3.68 -17.84
CA ASP A 130 0.53 -2.70 -17.15
C ASP A 130 1.97 -2.75 -17.66
N THR A 131 2.35 -3.87 -18.27
CA THR A 131 3.68 -4.09 -18.82
C THR A 131 3.72 -4.05 -20.35
N ILE A 132 2.67 -3.55 -21.01
CA ILE A 132 2.58 -3.53 -22.48
C ILE A 132 3.68 -2.70 -23.16
N HIS A 133 4.25 -1.75 -22.42
CA HIS A 133 5.36 -0.90 -22.87
C HIS A 133 6.73 -1.57 -22.76
N PHE A 134 6.82 -2.76 -22.14
CA PHE A 134 8.03 -3.56 -22.09
C PHE A 134 8.05 -4.52 -23.28
N ASN A 135 9.17 -4.60 -23.98
CA ASN A 135 9.31 -5.52 -25.11
C ASN A 135 9.37 -6.98 -24.64
N ASP A 136 9.06 -7.91 -25.54
CA ASP A 136 9.10 -9.35 -25.24
C ASP A 136 10.48 -9.81 -24.73
N ALA A 137 11.55 -9.17 -25.20
CA ALA A 137 12.92 -9.50 -24.80
C ALA A 137 13.18 -9.24 -23.30
N TYR A 138 12.48 -8.28 -22.69
CA TYR A 138 12.63 -7.98 -21.27
C TYR A 138 12.25 -9.15 -20.38
N PHE A 139 11.11 -9.79 -20.68
CA PHE A 139 10.59 -10.90 -19.88
C PHE A 139 11.05 -12.28 -20.34
N LYS A 140 11.63 -12.38 -21.54
CA LYS A 140 12.07 -13.64 -22.11
C LYS A 140 12.94 -14.49 -21.17
N PRO A 141 13.96 -13.96 -20.48
CA PRO A 141 14.77 -14.78 -19.57
C PRO A 141 13.96 -15.44 -18.46
N TYR A 142 13.00 -14.71 -17.87
CA TYR A 142 12.13 -15.22 -16.81
C TYR A 142 11.13 -16.26 -17.34
N ILE A 143 10.63 -16.07 -18.55
CA ILE A 143 9.72 -17.01 -19.22
C ILE A 143 10.46 -18.30 -19.56
N ASP A 144 11.67 -18.20 -20.12
CA ASP A 144 12.49 -19.35 -20.46
C ASP A 144 12.82 -20.18 -19.21
N GLU A 145 13.18 -19.52 -18.10
CA GLU A 145 13.41 -20.16 -16.80
C GLU A 145 12.16 -20.89 -16.28
N MET A 146 10.98 -20.28 -16.38
CA MET A 146 9.72 -20.92 -16.00
C MET A 146 9.39 -22.14 -16.86
N ILE A 147 9.64 -22.07 -18.17
CA ILE A 147 9.44 -23.18 -19.11
C ILE A 147 10.40 -24.33 -18.79
N GLU A 148 11.69 -24.03 -18.59
CA GLU A 148 12.72 -25.02 -18.24
C GLU A 148 12.37 -25.74 -16.93
N ASN A 149 11.93 -24.98 -15.94
CA ASN A 149 11.53 -25.49 -14.62
C ASN A 149 10.11 -26.07 -14.60
N LYS A 150 9.37 -26.05 -15.72
CA LYS A 150 7.99 -26.54 -15.85
C LYS A 150 7.03 -25.95 -14.81
N THR A 151 7.18 -24.67 -14.51
CA THR A 151 6.38 -23.91 -13.55
C THR A 151 5.68 -22.73 -14.23
N ASP A 152 4.54 -22.30 -13.70
CA ASP A 152 3.90 -21.05 -14.10
C ASP A 152 4.31 -19.87 -13.23
N THR A 153 5.18 -20.09 -12.25
CA THR A 153 5.51 -19.13 -11.19
C THR A 153 7.01 -19.05 -10.97
N LEU A 154 7.53 -17.82 -10.84
CA LEU A 154 8.94 -17.54 -10.57
C LEU A 154 9.08 -16.44 -9.51
N LEU A 155 9.92 -16.68 -8.51
CA LEU A 155 10.34 -15.67 -7.52
C LEU A 155 11.55 -14.94 -8.09
N VAL A 156 11.47 -13.61 -8.18
CA VAL A 156 12.49 -12.77 -8.85
C VAL A 156 13.36 -11.98 -7.86
N GLY A 157 13.48 -12.50 -6.64
CA GLY A 157 14.24 -11.92 -5.55
C GLY A 157 13.42 -10.99 -4.65
N SER A 158 14.09 -10.42 -3.63
CA SER A 158 13.47 -9.50 -2.68
C SER A 158 12.90 -8.27 -3.37
N PHE A 159 11.91 -7.61 -2.77
CA PHE A 159 11.41 -6.36 -3.35
C PHE A 159 12.52 -5.31 -3.47
N SER A 160 13.41 -5.18 -2.49
CA SER A 160 14.55 -4.25 -2.55
C SER A 160 15.48 -4.52 -3.74
N ASP A 161 15.83 -5.79 -4.00
CA ASP A 161 16.65 -6.16 -5.16
C ASP A 161 15.91 -5.93 -6.48
N PHE A 162 14.61 -6.25 -6.50
CA PHE A 162 13.76 -6.03 -7.66
C PHE A 162 13.72 -4.56 -8.05
N LYS A 163 13.59 -3.63 -7.09
CA LYS A 163 13.60 -2.19 -7.35
C LYS A 163 14.90 -1.72 -7.99
N ILE A 164 16.04 -2.26 -7.54
CA ILE A 164 17.36 -1.93 -8.08
C ILE A 164 17.51 -2.48 -9.50
N LYS A 165 17.22 -3.77 -9.70
CA LYS A 165 17.40 -4.47 -10.98
C LYS A 165 16.36 -4.05 -12.04
N HIS A 166 15.15 -3.73 -11.61
CA HIS A 166 13.98 -3.47 -12.44
C HIS A 166 13.35 -2.11 -12.16
N SER A 167 14.17 -1.07 -11.93
CA SER A 167 13.71 0.28 -11.56
C SER A 167 12.66 0.86 -12.51
N LYS A 168 12.87 0.73 -13.83
CA LYS A 168 11.89 1.21 -14.84
C LYS A 168 10.54 0.50 -14.72
N LEU A 169 10.55 -0.81 -14.49
CA LEU A 169 9.33 -1.60 -14.31
C LEU A 169 8.66 -1.27 -12.99
N THR A 170 9.44 -1.18 -11.91
CA THR A 170 8.94 -0.75 -10.60
C THR A 170 8.23 0.60 -10.67
N ASN A 171 8.89 1.61 -11.25
CA ASN A 171 8.31 2.95 -11.40
C ASN A 171 7.03 2.90 -12.25
N SER A 172 7.05 2.17 -13.37
CA SER A 172 5.87 2.03 -14.23
C SER A 172 4.70 1.32 -13.55
N LEU A 173 4.96 0.48 -12.56
CA LEU A 173 3.93 -0.28 -11.86
C LEU A 173 3.40 0.44 -10.62
N LEU A 174 4.20 1.26 -9.95
CA LEU A 174 3.91 1.73 -8.59
C LEU A 174 3.84 3.25 -8.41
N SER A 175 4.28 4.08 -9.37
CA SER A 175 4.51 5.53 -9.12
C SER A 175 3.28 6.33 -8.72
N GLU A 176 2.13 5.95 -9.26
CA GLU A 176 0.87 6.63 -8.98
C GLU A 176 0.02 5.86 -7.98
N ASP A 177 0.37 4.61 -7.69
CA ASP A 177 -0.44 3.75 -6.85
C ASP A 177 -0.41 4.20 -5.38
N GLN A 178 -1.46 3.86 -4.64
CA GLN A 178 -1.58 4.22 -3.24
C GLN A 178 -2.32 3.17 -2.42
N ILE A 179 -2.04 3.16 -1.12
CA ILE A 179 -2.86 2.45 -0.13
C ILE A 179 -3.85 3.47 0.45
N VAL A 180 -5.14 3.12 0.40
CA VAL A 180 -6.23 3.91 0.98
C VAL A 180 -6.81 3.16 2.17
N ILE A 181 -6.87 3.84 3.31
CA ILE A 181 -7.37 3.29 4.57
C ILE A 181 -8.52 4.16 5.07
N PHE A 182 -9.64 3.51 5.39
CA PHE A 182 -10.79 4.14 6.01
C PHE A 182 -10.87 3.74 7.48
N VAL A 183 -10.82 4.74 8.36
CA VAL A 183 -10.90 4.55 9.82
C VAL A 183 -12.23 5.11 10.31
N ASP A 184 -13.02 4.29 11.00
CA ASP A 184 -14.27 4.74 11.61
C ASP A 184 -13.95 5.73 12.74
N ASN A 185 -14.48 6.94 12.63
CA ASN A 185 -14.23 8.00 13.61
C ASN A 185 -15.28 8.01 14.73
N LEU A 186 -15.58 6.80 15.25
CA LEU A 186 -16.38 6.52 16.45
C LEU A 186 -17.49 7.55 16.73
N GLY A 187 -18.43 7.73 15.78
CA GLY A 187 -19.70 8.39 16.07
C GLY A 187 -19.84 9.87 15.72
N LYS A 188 -18.96 10.46 14.88
CA LYS A 188 -19.31 11.72 14.21
C LYS A 188 -20.29 11.47 13.06
N GLU A 189 -21.56 11.39 13.40
CA GLU A 189 -22.66 11.45 12.43
C GLU A 189 -22.85 12.91 12.00
N ILE A 190 -22.76 13.16 10.70
CA ILE A 190 -23.19 14.41 10.09
C ILE A 190 -24.39 14.16 9.22
N LYS A 191 -25.28 15.15 9.10
CA LYS A 191 -26.37 15.09 8.14
C LYS A 191 -25.85 15.49 6.75
N ASN A 192 -26.06 14.64 5.74
CA ASN A 192 -25.82 15.04 4.35
C ASN A 192 -26.82 16.12 3.89
N SER A 193 -26.71 16.58 2.64
CA SER A 193 -27.63 17.55 2.04
C SER A 193 -29.09 17.09 2.00
N GLU A 194 -29.33 15.80 2.18
CA GLU A 194 -30.65 15.15 2.17
C GLU A 194 -31.16 14.88 3.61
N GLY A 195 -30.38 15.24 4.63
CA GLY A 195 -30.75 15.10 6.04
C GLY A 195 -30.46 13.72 6.64
N GLU A 196 -29.81 12.82 5.90
CA GLU A 196 -29.45 11.48 6.34
C GLU A 196 -28.18 11.49 7.18
N ASN A 197 -28.14 10.68 8.23
CA ASN A 197 -26.94 10.52 9.05
C ASN A 197 -25.88 9.73 8.28
N VAL A 198 -24.74 10.36 8.03
CA VAL A 198 -23.57 9.73 7.41
C VAL A 198 -22.45 9.67 8.43
N ARG A 199 -21.84 8.48 8.55
CA ARG A 199 -20.62 8.31 9.36
C ARG A 199 -19.43 8.88 8.60
N LEU A 200 -18.71 9.80 9.24
CA LEU A 200 -17.44 10.30 8.71
C LEU A 200 -16.32 9.27 8.99
N ALA A 201 -15.97 8.47 7.99
CA ALA A 201 -14.73 7.74 8.00
C ALA A 201 -13.55 8.69 7.69
N LEU A 202 -12.46 8.59 8.44
CA LEU A 202 -11.20 9.24 8.09
C LEU A 202 -10.56 8.47 6.93
N LYS A 203 -10.43 9.11 5.78
CA LYS A 203 -9.67 8.58 4.64
C LYS A 203 -8.20 8.96 4.78
N ILE A 204 -7.32 7.97 4.79
CA ILE A 204 -5.86 8.15 4.76
C ILE A 204 -5.34 7.59 3.44
N GLU A 205 -4.57 8.39 2.72
CA GLU A 205 -3.94 8.03 1.45
C GLU A 205 -2.42 7.96 1.63
N LEU A 206 -1.83 6.84 1.24
CA LEU A 206 -0.41 6.56 1.40
C LEU A 206 0.19 6.20 0.04
N PRO A 207 0.99 7.09 -0.57
CA PRO A 207 1.73 6.77 -1.79
C PRO A 207 2.67 5.58 -1.55
N ILE A 208 2.82 4.71 -2.55
CA ILE A 208 3.77 3.60 -2.45
C ILE A 208 5.20 4.16 -2.49
N LYS A 209 5.98 3.85 -1.45
CA LYS A 209 7.41 4.14 -1.41
C LYS A 209 8.16 2.98 -2.08
N PHE A 210 8.84 3.24 -3.18
CA PHE A 210 9.69 2.26 -3.88
C PHE A 210 11.05 2.89 -4.16
#